data_AF-A0A3A4A9R0-F1
#
_entry.id   AF-A0A3A4A9R0-F1
#
_cell.length_a   1.000
_cell.length_b   1.000
_cell.length_c   1.000
_cell.angle_alpha   90.00
_cell.angle_beta   90.00
_cell.angle_gamma   90.00
#
_symmetry.space_group_name_H-M   'P 1'
#
loop_
_entity.id
_entity.type
_entity.pdbx_description
1 polymer ?
#
loop_
_entity_poly.entity_id
_entity_poly.type
_entity_poly.pdbx_seq_one_letter_code
_entity_poly.pdbx_strand_id
1 'polypeptide(L)'
;MTTVRRRIAALTALLAALTLIHAAPARAQAPGDLLVRLISVYAQDISESGHDELYLLRRGNGLVWPGEYPGISTAQNDCIVFDSSRADCPEGSNVRAAGDHNINWANLVVAPNTQLTLELWDEDLVGDDKLGSLGLTAVEGRRWDLTWAKSGEYSYRFSVAVIRSPYP
;
A
#
# COMPACT_ATOMS: atom_id res chain seq x y z
N MET A 1 -43.84 24.29 51.70
CA MET A 1 -42.41 23.98 51.92
C MET A 1 -41.95 23.09 50.77
N THR A 2 -41.42 23.68 49.69
CA THR A 2 -39.97 23.80 49.38
C THR A 2 -39.36 22.49 48.86
N THR A 3 -39.23 22.44 47.52
CA THR A 3 -38.12 21.91 46.65
C THR A 3 -37.16 20.85 47.24
N VAL A 4 -36.74 19.81 46.51
CA VAL A 4 -35.66 19.91 45.50
C VAL A 4 -35.73 18.77 44.47
N ARG A 5 -35.53 19.16 43.21
CA ARG A 5 -35.34 18.34 42.00
C ARG A 5 -33.97 17.65 42.03
N ARG A 6 -33.87 16.42 41.52
CA ARG A 6 -32.69 15.96 40.78
C ARG A 6 -33.12 15.25 39.49
N ARG A 7 -32.88 15.94 38.37
CA ARG A 7 -32.83 15.36 37.03
C ARG A 7 -31.46 14.70 36.88
N ILE A 8 -31.41 13.46 36.42
CA ILE A 8 -30.25 12.99 35.65
C ILE A 8 -30.84 12.40 34.37
N ALA A 9 -30.70 13.16 33.30
CA ALA A 9 -30.80 12.64 31.95
C ALA A 9 -29.47 11.94 31.64
N ALA A 10 -29.54 10.69 31.20
CA ALA A 10 -28.44 10.06 30.49
C ALA A 10 -28.97 9.70 29.10
N LEU A 11 -28.88 10.69 28.22
CA LEU A 11 -29.01 10.52 26.79
C LEU A 11 -27.59 10.33 26.26
N THR A 12 -27.24 9.11 25.86
CA THR A 12 -26.10 8.91 24.95
C THR A 12 -26.52 7.88 23.93
N ALA A 13 -27.11 8.37 22.84
CA ALA A 13 -27.13 7.64 21.58
C ALA A 13 -25.68 7.59 21.06
N LEU A 14 -25.20 6.41 20.69
CA LEU A 14 -24.10 6.29 19.74
C LEU A 14 -24.63 5.52 18.54
N LEU A 15 -25.05 6.31 17.54
CA LEU A 15 -25.35 5.85 16.19
C LEU A 15 -24.02 5.63 15.45
N ALA A 16 -23.96 4.50 14.75
CA ALA A 16 -23.35 4.32 13.43
C ALA A 16 -21.86 4.63 13.22
N ALA A 17 -21.12 3.56 12.90
CA ALA A 17 -20.32 3.56 11.67
C ALA A 17 -20.35 2.15 11.08
N LEU A 18 -21.30 1.92 10.18
CA LEU A 18 -21.27 0.82 9.24
C LEU A 18 -20.05 1.07 8.33
N THR A 19 -18.93 0.38 8.53
CA THR A 19 -17.86 0.37 7.53
C THR A 19 -18.32 -0.46 6.35
N LEU A 20 -19.03 0.19 5.42
CA LEU A 20 -19.20 -0.31 4.06
C LEU A 20 -17.82 -0.30 3.41
N ILE A 21 -17.06 -1.38 3.62
CA ILE A 21 -15.92 -1.73 2.77
C ILE A 21 -16.52 -1.95 1.38
N HIS A 22 -16.51 -0.90 0.55
CA HIS A 22 -16.74 -1.04 -0.87
C HIS A 22 -15.55 -1.81 -1.44
N ALA A 23 -15.59 -3.14 -1.32
CA ALA A 23 -14.74 -3.99 -2.14
C ALA A 23 -15.08 -3.64 -3.59
N ALA A 24 -14.12 -3.04 -4.31
CA ALA A 24 -14.27 -2.83 -5.74
C ALA A 24 -14.64 -4.19 -6.39
N PRO A 25 -15.56 -4.23 -7.37
CA PRO A 25 -15.93 -5.49 -8.00
C PRO A 25 -14.66 -6.14 -8.55
N ALA A 26 -14.39 -7.36 -8.10
CA ALA A 26 -13.29 -8.14 -8.63
C ALA A 26 -13.57 -8.37 -10.12
N ARG A 27 -12.79 -7.72 -10.99
CA ARG A 27 -12.83 -7.96 -12.43
C ARG A 27 -12.35 -9.39 -12.67
N ALA A 28 -13.14 -10.19 -13.38
CA ALA A 28 -12.67 -11.47 -13.91
C ALA A 28 -11.50 -11.18 -14.86
N GLN A 29 -10.38 -11.86 -14.63
CA GLN A 29 -9.20 -11.74 -15.46
C GLN A 29 -9.51 -12.22 -16.88
N ALA A 30 -8.93 -11.53 -17.87
CA ALA A 30 -9.15 -11.81 -19.28
C ALA A 30 -7.83 -12.06 -20.02
N PRO A 31 -7.87 -12.80 -21.15
CA PRO A 31 -6.70 -13.01 -21.98
C PRO A 31 -6.09 -11.68 -22.43
N GLY A 32 -4.80 -11.51 -22.17
CA GLY A 32 -4.08 -10.28 -22.50
C GLY A 32 -4.06 -9.22 -21.39
N ASP A 33 -4.65 -9.50 -20.23
CA ASP A 33 -4.45 -8.67 -19.04
C ASP A 33 -2.97 -8.61 -18.63
N LEU A 34 -2.60 -7.49 -18.04
CA LEU A 34 -1.27 -7.20 -17.53
C LEU A 34 -1.29 -7.21 -16.01
N LEU A 35 -0.12 -7.50 -15.42
CA LEU A 35 0.13 -7.31 -14.00
C LEU A 35 0.99 -6.07 -13.82
N VAL A 36 0.49 -5.10 -13.05
CA VAL A 36 1.34 -4.10 -12.42
C VAL A 36 1.87 -4.73 -11.13
N ARG A 37 3.16 -5.05 -11.13
CA ARG A 37 3.84 -5.77 -10.06
C ARG A 37 4.79 -4.83 -9.33
N LEU A 38 4.63 -4.74 -8.01
CA LEU A 38 5.67 -4.21 -7.14
C LEU A 38 6.84 -5.20 -7.13
N ILE A 39 8.06 -4.71 -7.32
CA ILE A 39 9.28 -5.52 -7.44
C ILE A 39 10.10 -5.40 -6.17
N SER A 40 10.26 -4.18 -5.67
CA SER A 40 11.00 -3.90 -4.45
C SER A 40 10.53 -2.62 -3.77
N VAL A 41 10.75 -2.58 -2.45
CA VAL A 41 10.62 -1.41 -1.60
C VAL A 41 11.85 -1.32 -0.72
N TYR A 42 12.62 -0.25 -0.88
CA TYR A 42 13.77 0.03 -0.03
C TYR A 42 13.47 1.23 0.86
N ALA A 43 13.44 1.02 2.17
CA ALA A 43 13.31 2.06 3.19
C ALA A 43 14.70 2.62 3.50
N GLN A 44 15.12 3.66 2.79
CA GLN A 44 16.40 4.31 3.06
C GLN A 44 16.39 4.99 4.42
N ASP A 45 15.24 5.58 4.74
CA ASP A 45 14.95 6.25 6.01
C ASP A 45 13.44 6.13 6.26
N ILE A 46 13.05 6.13 7.53
CA ILE A 46 11.70 5.77 8.00
C ILE A 46 11.00 6.93 8.71
N SER A 47 9.67 6.99 8.66
CA SER A 47 8.88 8.06 9.29
C SER A 47 9.00 8.04 10.80
N GLU A 48 9.02 6.83 11.37
CA GLU A 48 8.88 6.61 12.81
C GLU A 48 10.15 6.03 13.45
N SER A 49 10.18 6.05 14.78
CA SER A 49 11.28 5.41 15.52
C SER A 49 11.15 3.89 15.50
N GLY A 50 11.90 3.23 14.62
CA GLY A 50 12.12 1.79 14.64
C GLY A 50 11.54 1.08 13.43
N HIS A 51 10.23 1.21 13.20
CA HIS A 51 9.53 0.55 12.11
C HIS A 51 8.41 1.44 11.53
N ASP A 52 8.18 1.33 10.22
CA ASP A 52 6.99 1.86 9.52
C ASP A 52 6.17 0.71 8.94
N GLU A 53 4.84 0.86 8.88
CA GLU A 53 3.94 -0.16 8.34
C GLU A 53 3.42 0.23 6.95
N LEU A 54 4.14 -0.21 5.92
CA LEU A 54 3.90 0.25 4.54
C LEU A 54 2.78 -0.51 3.84
N TYR A 55 1.94 0.24 3.12
CA TYR A 55 0.93 -0.32 2.22
C TYR A 55 0.71 0.55 0.97
N LEU A 56 0.16 -0.07 -0.09
CA LEU A 56 -0.07 0.54 -1.39
C LEU A 56 -1.56 0.60 -1.71
N LEU A 57 -2.04 1.78 -2.10
CA LEU A 57 -3.39 1.99 -2.62
C LEU A 57 -3.37 2.24 -4.13
N ARG A 58 -4.45 1.84 -4.79
CA ARG A 58 -4.84 2.40 -6.09
C ARG A 58 -5.83 3.52 -5.82
N ARG A 59 -5.46 4.74 -6.20
CA ARG A 59 -6.34 5.91 -6.07
C ARG A 59 -7.70 5.62 -6.72
N GLY A 60 -8.77 5.77 -5.95
CA GLY A 60 -10.16 5.53 -6.39
C GLY A 60 -10.65 4.09 -6.31
N ASN A 61 -9.79 3.11 -6.03
CA ASN A 61 -10.14 1.69 -6.00
C ASN A 61 -9.74 0.93 -4.71
N GLY A 62 -8.94 1.55 -3.82
CA GLY A 62 -8.61 0.98 -2.50
C GLY A 62 -7.29 0.20 -2.46
N LEU A 63 -7.14 -0.66 -1.45
CA LEU A 63 -5.92 -1.39 -1.13
C LEU A 63 -5.47 -2.28 -2.30
N VAL A 64 -4.20 -2.15 -2.66
CA VAL A 64 -3.52 -2.98 -3.65
C VAL A 64 -2.62 -3.99 -2.95
N TRP A 65 -1.93 -3.58 -1.88
CA TRP A 65 -1.02 -4.44 -1.14
C TRP A 65 -0.73 -3.86 0.26
N PRO A 66 -0.46 -4.67 1.29
CA PRO A 66 -0.64 -6.12 1.33
C PRO A 66 -2.13 -6.50 1.15
N GLY A 67 -2.42 -7.69 0.62
CA GLY A 67 -3.80 -8.13 0.35
C GLY A 67 -4.67 -8.23 1.60
N GLU A 68 -4.03 -8.18 2.78
CA GLU A 68 -4.63 -8.14 4.11
C GLU A 68 -3.82 -7.16 4.97
N TYR A 69 -4.52 -6.40 5.81
CA TYR A 69 -3.96 -5.48 6.80
C TYR A 69 -3.48 -6.26 8.03
N PRO A 70 -2.39 -5.86 8.73
CA PRO A 70 -1.64 -4.60 8.63
C PRO A 70 -0.65 -4.52 7.45
N GLY A 71 -0.15 -3.32 7.20
CA GLY A 71 0.96 -3.02 6.28
C GLY A 71 2.20 -3.87 6.57
N ILE A 72 3.14 -3.92 5.62
CA ILE A 72 4.41 -4.58 5.92
C ILE A 72 5.22 -3.67 6.85
N SER A 73 5.57 -4.18 8.03
CA SER A 73 6.50 -3.49 8.90
C SER A 73 7.86 -3.44 8.22
N THR A 74 8.55 -2.29 8.19
CA THR A 74 9.88 -2.05 7.59
C THR A 74 10.76 -1.24 8.53
N ALA A 75 12.04 -1.60 8.64
CA ALA A 75 13.02 -0.82 9.39
C ALA A 75 13.92 -0.01 8.43
N GLN A 76 14.64 0.97 8.99
CA GLN A 76 15.67 1.68 8.23
C GLN A 76 16.66 0.70 7.60
N ASN A 77 17.00 0.95 6.34
CA ASN A 77 17.87 0.15 5.47
C ASN A 77 17.28 -1.21 5.05
N ASP A 78 16.01 -1.52 5.35
CA ASP A 78 15.34 -2.70 4.79
C ASP A 78 15.12 -2.56 3.29
N CYS A 79 15.40 -3.63 2.56
CA CYS A 79 14.96 -3.80 1.19
C CYS A 79 14.04 -5.02 1.07
N ILE A 80 12.76 -4.76 0.88
CA ILE A 80 11.72 -5.76 0.67
C ILE A 80 11.70 -6.13 -0.80
N VAL A 81 11.81 -7.42 -1.11
CA VAL A 81 11.73 -7.93 -2.47
C VAL A 81 10.46 -8.75 -2.67
N PHE A 82 9.80 -8.50 -3.80
CA PHE A 82 8.55 -9.13 -4.20
C PHE A 82 8.71 -10.14 -5.33
N ASP A 83 9.94 -10.30 -5.82
CA ASP A 83 10.33 -11.34 -6.74
C ASP A 83 11.66 -11.98 -6.33
N SER A 84 12.04 -13.05 -7.04
CA SER A 84 13.27 -13.79 -6.78
C SER A 84 14.53 -13.08 -7.29
N SER A 85 14.41 -11.97 -8.03
CA SER A 85 15.54 -11.32 -8.69
C SER A 85 16.41 -10.52 -7.72
N ARG A 86 15.82 -9.99 -6.64
CA ARG A 86 16.47 -9.09 -5.67
C ARG A 86 17.16 -7.88 -6.32
N ALA A 87 16.79 -7.54 -7.54
CA ALA A 87 17.68 -6.81 -8.46
C ALA A 87 17.86 -5.32 -8.13
N ASP A 88 16.98 -4.72 -7.33
CA ASP A 88 16.99 -3.26 -7.10
C ASP A 88 17.41 -2.84 -5.70
N CYS A 89 17.78 -3.81 -4.85
CA CYS A 89 18.20 -3.50 -3.49
C CYS A 89 19.61 -2.89 -3.51
N PRO A 90 19.83 -1.72 -2.86
CA PRO A 90 21.15 -1.15 -2.71
C PRO A 90 22.10 -2.12 -1.98
N GLU A 91 23.38 -2.08 -2.35
CA GLU A 91 24.42 -2.83 -1.64
C GLU A 91 24.44 -2.43 -0.15
N GLY A 92 24.54 -3.43 0.72
CA GLY A 92 24.53 -3.23 2.18
C GLY A 92 23.13 -3.06 2.79
N SER A 93 22.05 -3.14 2.01
CA SER A 93 20.69 -3.18 2.54
C SER A 93 20.35 -4.49 3.26
N ASN A 94 19.41 -4.43 4.20
CA ASN A 94 18.83 -5.60 4.85
C ASN A 94 17.79 -6.23 3.92
N VAL A 95 18.25 -7.08 3.00
CA VAL A 95 17.37 -7.68 1.99
C VAL A 95 16.52 -8.80 2.58
N ARG A 96 15.19 -8.70 2.45
CA ARG A 96 14.27 -9.78 2.82
C ARG A 96 13.09 -9.90 1.85
N ALA A 97 12.61 -11.12 1.70
CA ALA A 97 11.37 -11.36 0.97
C ALA A 97 10.19 -10.81 1.77
N ALA A 98 9.15 -10.32 1.09
CA ALA A 98 7.90 -9.90 1.73
C ALA A 98 7.11 -11.05 2.42
N GLY A 99 7.65 -12.28 2.49
CA GLY A 99 7.04 -13.41 3.21
C GLY A 99 5.65 -13.82 2.70
N ASP A 100 4.69 -14.06 3.59
CA ASP A 100 3.30 -14.32 3.22
C ASP A 100 2.62 -13.09 2.61
N HIS A 101 3.19 -11.88 2.74
CA HIS A 101 2.71 -10.70 2.00
C HIS A 101 3.18 -10.67 0.53
N ASN A 102 3.77 -11.77 0.03
CA ASN A 102 4.58 -11.78 -1.18
C ASN A 102 3.94 -12.53 -2.36
N ILE A 103 4.18 -12.00 -3.55
CA ILE A 103 3.95 -12.60 -4.88
C ILE A 103 2.52 -12.68 -5.40
N ASN A 104 1.54 -13.22 -4.68
CA ASN A 104 0.18 -13.33 -5.24
C ASN A 104 -0.64 -12.04 -5.08
N TRP A 105 -0.31 -11.22 -4.07
CA TRP A 105 -1.09 -10.02 -3.71
C TRP A 105 -0.42 -8.69 -4.06
N ALA A 106 0.88 -8.66 -4.39
CA ALA A 106 1.54 -7.46 -4.90
C ALA A 106 1.34 -7.24 -6.43
N ASN A 107 0.32 -7.90 -7.00
CA ASN A 107 -0.03 -7.84 -8.40
C ASN A 107 -1.39 -7.17 -8.56
N LEU A 108 -1.42 -6.05 -9.28
CA LEU A 108 -2.66 -5.44 -9.73
C LEU A 108 -2.93 -5.87 -11.17
N VAL A 109 -3.96 -6.69 -11.37
CA VAL A 109 -4.44 -7.11 -12.70
C VAL A 109 -5.17 -5.95 -13.37
N VAL A 110 -4.75 -5.58 -14.58
CA VAL A 110 -5.37 -4.50 -15.37
C VAL A 110 -5.40 -4.82 -16.86
N ALA A 111 -6.36 -4.22 -17.58
CA ALA A 111 -6.31 -4.21 -19.03
C ALA A 111 -5.09 -3.42 -19.56
N PRO A 112 -4.57 -3.75 -20.75
CA PRO A 112 -3.60 -2.93 -21.44
C PRO A 112 -4.05 -1.47 -21.58
N ASN A 113 -3.09 -0.55 -21.52
CA ASN A 113 -3.26 0.90 -21.60
C ASN A 113 -4.11 1.53 -20.49
N THR A 114 -4.45 0.78 -19.43
CA THR A 114 -5.12 1.35 -18.25
C THR A 114 -4.21 2.39 -17.60
N GLN A 115 -4.76 3.58 -17.34
CA GLN A 115 -4.09 4.61 -16.55
C GLN A 115 -4.41 4.41 -15.06
N LEU A 116 -3.38 4.51 -14.23
CA LEU A 116 -3.45 4.23 -12.80
C LEU A 116 -2.68 5.28 -12.02
N THR A 117 -3.08 5.49 -10.78
CA THR A 117 -2.27 6.17 -9.78
C THR A 117 -2.12 5.24 -8.59
N LEU A 118 -0.88 4.84 -8.31
CA LEU A 118 -0.50 4.08 -7.12
C LEU A 118 -0.05 5.07 -6.04
N GLU A 119 -0.39 4.81 -4.79
CA GLU A 119 -0.06 5.65 -3.65
C GLU A 119 0.54 4.79 -2.55
N LEU A 120 1.69 5.19 -2.04
CA LEU A 120 2.30 4.56 -0.87
C LEU A 120 1.89 5.32 0.37
N TRP A 121 1.60 4.54 1.41
CA TRP A 121 1.17 5.02 2.70
C TRP A 121 1.95 4.31 3.79
N ASP A 122 2.13 5.04 4.87
CA ASP A 122 2.52 4.54 6.17
C ASP A 122 1.26 4.42 7.05
N GLU A 123 1.11 3.29 7.70
CA GLU A 123 0.00 3.01 8.60
C GLU A 123 0.37 3.47 10.01
N ASP A 124 -0.41 4.42 10.55
CA ASP A 124 -0.19 4.96 11.89
C ASP A 124 -1.37 4.65 12.81
N LEU A 125 -1.10 4.66 14.12
CA LEU A 125 -2.17 4.53 15.13
C LEU A 125 -3.25 5.61 14.98
N VAL A 126 -2.89 6.80 14.50
CA VAL A 126 -3.80 7.91 14.26
C VAL A 126 -3.55 8.53 12.89
N GLY A 127 -4.19 7.95 11.89
CA GLY A 127 -4.33 8.56 10.56
C GLY A 127 -3.10 8.34 9.70
N ASP A 128 -3.28 7.48 8.72
CA ASP A 128 -2.22 7.03 7.82
C ASP A 128 -1.61 8.18 6.99
N ASP A 129 -0.31 8.08 6.79
CA ASP A 129 0.51 9.13 6.21
C ASP A 129 0.84 8.80 4.75
N LYS A 130 0.37 9.65 3.81
CA LYS A 130 0.72 9.43 2.40
C LYS A 130 2.18 9.80 2.16
N LEU A 131 2.98 8.82 1.79
CA LEU A 131 4.41 8.95 1.52
C LEU A 131 4.70 9.36 0.07
N GLY A 132 3.89 8.88 -0.89
CA GLY A 132 4.16 9.15 -2.30
C GLY A 132 3.08 8.68 -3.27
N SER A 133 3.26 9.01 -4.56
CA SER A 133 2.40 8.46 -5.62
C SER A 133 3.07 8.39 -6.99
N LEU A 134 2.63 7.41 -7.79
CA LEU A 134 3.07 7.13 -9.15
C LEU A 134 1.86 7.12 -10.09
N GLY A 135 1.85 8.03 -11.07
CA GLY A 135 0.97 7.93 -12.23
C GLY A 135 1.60 7.05 -13.31
N LEU A 136 0.91 6.01 -13.77
CA LEU A 136 1.41 5.11 -14.81
C LEU A 136 0.35 4.71 -15.83
N THR A 137 0.81 4.21 -16.97
CA THR A 137 -0.02 3.55 -17.99
C THR A 137 0.48 2.12 -18.16
N ALA A 138 -0.43 1.16 -18.01
CA ALA A 138 -0.13 -0.27 -18.08
C ALA A 138 0.23 -0.68 -19.53
N VAL A 139 1.52 -0.67 -19.83
CA VAL A 139 2.08 -1.14 -21.11
C VAL A 139 3.12 -2.20 -20.77
N GLU A 140 2.99 -3.39 -21.37
CA GLU A 140 3.89 -4.52 -21.15
C GLU A 140 5.36 -4.12 -21.33
N GLY A 141 6.21 -4.58 -20.41
CA GLY A 141 7.64 -4.32 -20.41
C GLY A 141 8.05 -2.97 -19.83
N ARG A 142 7.11 -2.10 -19.44
CA ARG A 142 7.47 -0.86 -18.74
C ARG A 142 7.88 -1.12 -17.30
N ARG A 143 8.83 -0.32 -16.84
CA ARG A 143 9.36 -0.31 -15.48
C ARG A 143 9.53 1.12 -14.99
N TRP A 144 9.33 1.32 -13.70
CA TRP A 144 9.59 2.57 -12.99
C TRP A 144 10.41 2.27 -11.75
N ASP A 145 11.48 3.03 -11.57
CA ASP A 145 12.24 3.10 -10.33
C ASP A 145 12.07 4.52 -9.79
N LEU A 146 11.54 4.64 -8.58
CA LEU A 146 11.12 5.90 -8.01
C LEU A 146 11.74 6.06 -6.63
N THR A 147 12.11 7.29 -6.30
CA THR A 147 12.43 7.67 -4.94
C THR A 147 11.37 8.65 -4.47
N TRP A 148 10.71 8.34 -3.35
CA TRP A 148 9.85 9.27 -2.65
C TRP A 148 10.53 9.69 -1.37
N ALA A 149 10.71 11.00 -1.21
CA ALA A 149 11.19 11.59 0.02
C ALA A 149 10.17 12.64 0.47
N LYS A 150 9.62 12.52 1.69
CA LYS A 150 8.80 13.59 2.26
C LYS A 150 9.74 14.58 2.90
N SER A 151 9.89 15.74 2.25
CA SER A 151 10.63 16.90 2.77
C SER A 151 12.09 16.64 3.23
N GLY A 152 12.69 15.51 2.83
CA GLY A 152 14.04 15.12 3.27
C GLY A 152 14.11 14.49 4.67
N GLU A 153 12.98 14.23 5.31
CA GLU A 153 12.90 13.60 6.65
C GLU A 153 12.93 12.08 6.57
N TYR A 154 12.33 11.50 5.52
CA TYR A 154 12.39 10.07 5.25
C TYR A 154 12.37 9.81 3.74
N SER A 155 12.82 8.62 3.33
CA SER A 155 13.04 8.29 1.92
C SER A 155 12.85 6.81 1.64
N TYR A 156 12.04 6.52 0.63
CA TYR A 156 11.81 5.17 0.14
C TYR A 156 12.05 5.08 -1.36
N ARG A 157 12.55 3.93 -1.81
CA ARG A 157 12.74 3.62 -3.23
C ARG A 157 11.85 2.46 -3.63
N PHE A 158 11.09 2.64 -4.70
CA PHE A 158 10.11 1.68 -5.21
C PHE A 158 10.47 1.28 -6.63
N SER A 159 10.43 -0.01 -6.90
CA SER A 159 10.46 -0.52 -8.27
C SER A 159 9.15 -1.19 -8.63
N VAL A 160 8.57 -0.81 -9.75
CA VAL A 160 7.31 -1.35 -10.28
C VAL A 160 7.51 -1.74 -11.73
N ALA A 161 7.01 -2.91 -12.13
CA ALA A 161 7.04 -3.37 -13.51
C ALA A 161 5.65 -3.76 -14.01
N VAL A 162 5.41 -3.57 -15.31
CA VAL A 162 4.22 -4.07 -15.99
C VAL A 162 4.63 -5.30 -16.80
N ILE A 163 4.14 -6.47 -16.39
CA ILE A 163 4.42 -7.73 -17.06
C ILE A 163 3.14 -8.34 -17.61
N ARG A 164 3.28 -9.25 -18.56
CA ARG A 164 2.17 -10.08 -19.02
C ARG A 164 1.65 -10.91 -17.85
N SER A 165 0.32 -10.94 -17.70
CA SER A 165 -0.26 -11.86 -16.72
C SER A 165 -0.08 -13.30 -17.19
N PRO A 166 0.44 -14.20 -16.34
CA PRO A 166 0.60 -15.60 -16.70
C PRO A 166 -0.73 -16.38 -16.62
N TYR A 167 -1.79 -15.78 -16.07
CA TYR A 167 -3.09 -16.41 -15.95
C TYR A 167 -4.07 -15.90 -17.03
N PRO A 168 -4.99 -16.75 -17.52
CA PRO A 168 -6.00 -16.37 -18.52
C PRO A 168 -7.09 -15.43 -17.95
#